data_AF-A0A834IG89-F1
#
_entry.id   AF-A0A834IG89-F1
#
_cell.length_a   1.000
_cell.length_b   1.000
_cell.length_c   1.000
_cell.angle_alpha   90.00
_cell.angle_beta   90.00
_cell.angle_gamma   90.00
#
_symmetry.space_group_name_H-M   'P 1'
#
loop_
_entity.id
_entity.type
_entity.pdbx_description
1 polymer ?
#
loop_
_entity_poly.entity_id
_entity_poly.type
_entity_poly.pdbx_seq_one_letter_code
_entity_poly.pdbx_strand_id
1 'polypeptide(L)'
;MSTQERSERPKQVFTNKNITKIHKLILHERKLKLNEITDTLKISTECVNHIIHEYLGIRKLCAEWVSRELTFDQKQLRVDDSE
;
A
#
# COMPACT_ATOMS: atom_id res chain seq x y z
N MET A 1 -30.61 -3.89 -34.18
CA MET A 1 -29.29 -4.44 -33.83
C MET A 1 -29.00 -4.05 -32.40
N SER A 2 -29.25 -4.95 -31.45
CA SER A 2 -29.14 -4.66 -30.01
C SER A 2 -27.73 -5.01 -29.54
N THR A 3 -26.89 -4.01 -29.31
CA THR A 3 -25.64 -4.18 -28.57
C THR A 3 -25.99 -4.30 -27.10
N GLN A 4 -26.27 -5.52 -26.66
CA GLN A 4 -26.41 -5.83 -25.25
C GLN A 4 -25.07 -5.52 -24.58
N GLU A 5 -25.00 -4.42 -23.83
CA GLU A 5 -23.85 -4.11 -22.99
C GLU A 5 -23.63 -5.30 -22.06
N ARG A 6 -22.47 -5.94 -22.22
CA ARG A 6 -22.04 -7.06 -21.40
C ARG A 6 -21.85 -6.52 -19.98
N SER A 7 -22.89 -6.62 -19.17
CA SER A 7 -22.87 -6.35 -17.73
C SER A 7 -21.68 -7.10 -17.11
N GLU A 8 -20.61 -6.36 -16.82
CA GLU A 8 -19.48 -6.89 -16.08
C GLU A 8 -19.97 -7.22 -14.68
N ARG A 9 -19.94 -8.51 -14.35
CA ARG A 9 -20.37 -9.04 -13.05
C ARG A 9 -19.66 -8.24 -11.96
N PRO A 10 -20.38 -7.57 -11.04
CA PRO A 10 -19.73 -6.87 -9.94
C PRO A 10 -19.05 -7.93 -9.09
N LYS A 11 -17.72 -8.06 -9.23
CA LYS A 11 -16.91 -8.88 -8.32
C LYS A 11 -17.09 -8.23 -6.96
N GLN A 12 -17.91 -8.85 -6.11
CA GLN A 12 -18.26 -8.44 -4.74
C GLN A 12 -17.05 -7.97 -3.90
N VAL A 13 -15.87 -8.47 -4.26
CA VAL A 13 -14.56 -8.10 -3.72
C VAL A 13 -14.23 -6.60 -3.89
N PHE A 14 -14.62 -5.96 -5.00
CA PHE A 14 -14.36 -4.54 -5.29
C PHE A 14 -15.45 -3.60 -4.76
N THR A 15 -16.20 -4.01 -3.73
CA THR A 15 -17.16 -3.11 -3.09
C THR A 15 -16.42 -1.89 -2.52
N ASN A 16 -16.98 -0.68 -2.64
CA ASN A 16 -16.43 0.55 -2.05
C ASN A 16 -16.02 0.39 -0.57
N LYS A 17 -16.74 -0.45 0.19
CA LYS A 17 -16.39 -0.82 1.56
C LYS A 17 -15.00 -1.46 1.69
N ASN A 18 -14.64 -2.36 0.79
CA ASN A 18 -13.34 -3.05 0.81
C ASN A 18 -12.22 -2.12 0.37
N ILE A 19 -12.45 -1.29 -0.64
CA ILE A 19 -11.50 -0.27 -1.10
C ILE A 19 -11.16 0.68 0.06
N THR A 20 -12.17 1.20 0.75
CA THR A 20 -11.97 2.09 1.90
C THR A 20 -11.26 1.41 3.06
N LYS A 21 -11.52 0.11 3.32
CA LYS A 21 -10.82 -0.65 4.36
C LYS A 21 -9.33 -0.82 4.03
N ILE A 22 -9.01 -1.21 2.79
CA ILE A 22 -7.62 -1.36 2.33
C ILE A 22 -6.89 -0.02 2.42
N HIS A 23 -7.53 1.07 1.97
CA HIS A 23 -6.96 2.41 2.06
C HIS A 23 -6.63 2.82 3.50
N LYS A 24 -7.53 2.57 4.46
CA LYS A 24 -7.29 2.84 5.89
C LYS A 24 -6.15 2.01 6.46
N LEU A 25 -6.05 0.74 6.11
CA LEU A 25 -4.95 -0.14 6.58
C LEU A 25 -3.60 0.37 6.08
N ILE A 26 -3.50 0.74 4.81
CA ILE A 26 -2.24 1.24 4.22
C ILE A 26 -1.84 2.59 4.82
N LEU A 27 -2.80 3.48 5.11
CA LEU A 27 -2.51 4.76 5.75
C LEU A 27 -2.07 4.62 7.22
N HIS A 28 -2.57 3.59 7.93
CA HIS A 28 -2.20 3.36 9.31
C HIS A 28 -0.78 2.82 9.45
N GLU A 29 -0.37 1.93 8.53
CA GLU A 29 0.88 1.18 8.62
C GLU A 29 1.65 1.22 7.29
N ARG A 30 2.76 1.98 7.26
CA ARG A 30 3.57 2.15 6.04
C ARG A 30 4.23 0.85 5.57
N LYS A 31 4.53 -0.08 6.48
CA LYS A 31 5.28 -1.33 6.19
C LYS A 31 4.39 -2.56 6.03
N LEU A 32 3.08 -2.35 5.92
CA LEU A 32 2.09 -3.43 5.91
C LEU A 32 2.26 -4.33 4.67
N LYS A 33 2.31 -5.64 4.88
CA LYS A 33 2.53 -6.63 3.81
C LYS A 33 1.22 -6.99 3.13
N LEU A 34 1.30 -7.33 1.85
CA LEU A 34 0.14 -7.74 1.06
C LEU A 34 -0.58 -8.95 1.68
N ASN A 35 0.18 -9.90 2.24
CA ASN A 35 -0.37 -11.07 2.93
C ASN A 35 -1.17 -10.71 4.20
N GLU A 36 -0.73 -9.68 4.94
CA GLU A 36 -1.44 -9.24 6.14
C GLU A 36 -2.80 -8.63 5.77
N ILE A 37 -2.87 -7.90 4.66
CA ILE A 37 -4.13 -7.36 4.13
C ILE A 37 -5.07 -8.49 3.71
N THR A 38 -4.55 -9.49 2.99
CA THR A 38 -5.36 -10.64 2.56
C THR A 38 -5.87 -11.45 3.73
N ASP A 39 -5.05 -11.64 4.77
CA ASP A 39 -5.43 -12.39 5.96
C ASP A 39 -6.48 -11.64 6.79
N THR A 40 -6.39 -10.31 6.84
CA THR A 40 -7.31 -9.43 7.56
C THR A 40 -8.67 -9.35 6.87
N LEU A 41 -8.67 -9.19 5.54
CA LEU A 41 -9.89 -8.98 4.76
C LEU A 41 -10.47 -10.27 4.17
N LYS A 42 -9.74 -11.39 4.26
CA LYS A 42 -10.06 -12.69 3.62
C LYS A 42 -10.33 -12.54 2.12
N ILE A 43 -9.51 -11.73 1.46
CA ILE A 43 -9.55 -11.46 0.01
C ILE A 43 -8.31 -12.09 -0.63
N SER A 44 -8.39 -12.47 -1.91
CA SER A 44 -7.22 -12.96 -2.64
C SER A 44 -6.14 -11.88 -2.81
N THR A 45 -4.89 -12.31 -2.85
CA THR A 45 -3.71 -11.45 -3.08
C THR A 45 -3.83 -10.66 -4.37
N GLU A 46 -4.28 -11.30 -5.44
CA GLU A 46 -4.48 -10.67 -6.75
C GLU A 46 -5.50 -9.52 -6.70
N CYS A 47 -6.62 -9.71 -6.01
CA CYS A 47 -7.62 -8.66 -5.87
C CYS A 47 -7.12 -7.49 -5.02
N VAL A 48 -6.40 -7.75 -3.93
CA VAL A 48 -5.77 -6.68 -3.13
C VAL A 48 -4.76 -5.91 -3.97
N ASN A 49 -3.91 -6.62 -4.71
CA ASN A 49 -2.91 -6.01 -5.60
C ASN A 49 -3.58 -5.10 -6.64
N HIS A 50 -4.65 -5.59 -7.28
CA HIS A 50 -5.41 -4.83 -8.26
C HIS A 50 -6.08 -3.58 -7.65
N ILE A 51 -6.62 -3.66 -6.43
CA ILE A 51 -7.20 -2.49 -5.73
C ILE A 51 -6.11 -1.45 -5.44
N ILE A 52 -4.96 -1.88 -4.94
CA ILE A 52 -3.86 -0.97 -4.57
C ILE A 52 -3.35 -0.22 -5.81
N HIS A 53 -3.15 -0.92 -6.92
CA HIS A 53 -2.59 -0.32 -8.13
C HIS A 53 -3.62 0.44 -8.98
N GLU A 54 -4.77 -0.16 -9.29
CA GLU A 54 -5.73 0.42 -10.25
C GLU A 54 -6.71 1.40 -9.59
N TYR A 55 -7.17 1.11 -8.36
CA TYR A 55 -8.20 1.93 -7.71
C TYR A 55 -7.59 2.99 -6.79
N LEU A 56 -6.52 2.66 -6.07
CA LEU A 56 -5.87 3.58 -5.13
C LEU A 56 -4.65 4.30 -5.73
N GLY A 57 -4.08 3.80 -6.83
CA GLY A 57 -2.90 4.40 -7.46
C GLY A 57 -1.64 4.38 -6.59
N ILE A 58 -1.62 3.53 -5.55
CA ILE A 58 -0.52 3.48 -4.59
C ILE A 58 0.61 2.63 -5.18
N ARG A 59 1.84 3.14 -5.07
CA ARG A 59 3.05 2.45 -5.50
C ARG A 59 3.90 2.06 -4.30
N LYS A 60 4.47 0.86 -4.36
CA LYS A 60 5.46 0.43 -3.37
C LYS A 60 6.73 1.24 -3.57
N LEU A 61 7.09 2.02 -2.56
CA LEU A 61 8.37 2.72 -2.51
C LEU A 61 9.36 1.88 -1.68
N CYS A 62 10.54 1.63 -2.25
CA CYS A 62 11.65 1.06 -1.51
C CYS A 62 12.38 2.20 -0.78
N ALA A 63 12.73 2.01 0.49
CA ALA A 63 13.61 2.93 1.17
C ALA A 63 15.03 2.80 0.59
N GLU A 64 15.74 3.92 0.47
CA GLU A 64 17.17 3.88 0.17
C GLU A 64 17.93 3.21 1.30
N TRP A 65 19.02 2.53 0.94
CA TRP A 65 19.90 1.91 1.90
C TRP A 65 20.65 2.99 2.68
N VAL A 66 20.18 3.27 3.90
CA VAL A 66 20.89 4.15 4.82
C VAL A 66 21.89 3.31 5.61
N SER A 67 23.19 3.59 5.42
CA SER A 67 24.24 2.97 6.19
C SER A 67 24.23 3.52 7.62
N ARG A 68 24.01 2.60 8.58
CA ARG A 68 24.13 2.76 10.05
C ARG A 68 23.12 3.72 10.69
N GLU A 69 22.37 3.19 11.65
CA GLU A 69 21.68 4.00 12.65
C GLU A 69 22.72 4.78 13.46
N LEU A 70 22.81 6.09 13.21
CA LEU A 70 23.73 6.97 13.92
C LEU A 70 23.27 7.15 15.37
N THR A 71 24.21 7.04 16.31
CA THR A 71 23.96 7.43 17.70
C THR A 71 23.76 8.95 17.78
N PHE A 72 23.21 9.42 18.90
CA PHE A 72 22.98 10.84 19.13
C PHE A 72 24.26 11.67 18.92
N ASP A 73 25.37 11.25 19.55
CA ASP A 73 26.66 11.94 19.43
C ASP A 73 27.17 11.97 17.97
N GLN A 74 26.98 10.88 17.22
CA GLN A 74 27.36 10.84 15.80
C GLN A 74 26.49 11.77 14.93
N LYS A 75 25.24 12.02 15.31
CA LYS A 75 24.39 13.00 14.63
C LYS A 75 24.87 14.42 14.93
N GLN A 76 25.25 14.71 16.18
CA GLN A 76 25.77 16.01 16.58
C GLN A 76 27.06 16.36 15.82
N LEU A 77 28.02 15.43 15.79
CA LEU A 77 29.28 15.61 15.06
C LEU A 77 29.09 15.93 13.57
N ARG A 78 28.07 15.35 12.91
CA ARG A 78 27.80 15.65 11.50
C ARG A 78 27.26 17.07 11.28
N VAL A 79 26.53 17.62 12.25
CA VAL A 79 26.05 19.00 12.19
C VAL A 79 27.23 19.95 12.35
N ASP A 80 28.08 19.69 13.35
CA ASP A 80 29.24 20.53 13.67
C ASP A 80 30.30 20.53 12.53
N ASP A 81 30.53 19.39 11.85
CA ASP A 81 31.46 19.28 10.71
C ASP A 81 30.93 19.93 9.41
N SER A 82 29.65 20.31 9.36
CA SER A 82 29.01 20.91 8.18
C SER A 82 28.92 22.45 8.24
N GLU A 83 29.39 23.07 9.33
CA GLU A 83 29.49 24.54 9.50
C GLU A 83 30.81 25.12 8.95
#